data_AF-A0A537PSU6-F1
#
_entry.id   AF-A0A537PSU6-F1
#
_cell.length_a   1.000
_cell.length_b   1.000
_cell.length_c   1.000
_cell.angle_alpha   90.00
_cell.angle_beta   90.00
_cell.angle_gamma   90.00
#
_symmetry.space_group_name_H-M   'P 1'
#
loop_
_entity.id
_entity.type
_entity.pdbx_description
1 polymer ?
#
loop_
_entity_poly.entity_id
_entity_poly.type
_entity_poly.pdbx_seq_one_letter_code
_entity_poly.pdbx_strand_id
1 'polypeptide(L)'
;RIGVARARRFFLLGETFDAKIALSLGLVDFVVPDSAVQGEAERMARELAAGPTEAYGAIKRLFSETLDRSLESQLEEEAQTLAAISRTADAREGVKAFVEKRKPVFAGK
;
A
#
# COMPACT_ATOMS: atom_id res chain seq x y z
N ARG A 1 5.81 -12.47 1.56
CA ARG A 1 6.72 -11.45 2.12
C ARG A 1 8.17 -11.95 2.22
N ILE A 2 8.50 -12.97 3.01
CA ILE A 2 9.92 -13.41 3.17
C ILE A 2 10.42 -14.50 2.20
N GLY A 3 9.56 -14.99 1.29
CA GLY A 3 9.88 -16.07 0.35
C GLY A 3 9.88 -17.48 0.98
N VAL A 4 9.63 -18.50 0.15
CA VAL A 4 9.42 -19.90 0.60
C VAL A 4 10.67 -20.48 1.27
N ALA A 5 11.85 -20.24 0.71
CA ALA A 5 13.09 -20.82 1.23
C ALA A 5 13.41 -20.36 2.67
N ARG A 6 13.31 -19.05 2.93
CA ARG A 6 13.56 -18.50 4.27
C ARG A 6 12.46 -18.89 5.25
N ALA A 7 11.20 -18.90 4.82
CA ALA A 7 10.09 -19.36 5.65
C ALA A 7 10.28 -20.81 6.12
N ARG A 8 10.67 -21.73 5.22
CA ARG A 8 10.90 -23.15 5.56
C ARG A 8 11.93 -23.33 6.68
N ARG A 9 13.02 -22.55 6.69
CA ARG A 9 14.02 -22.61 7.76
C ARG A 9 13.38 -22.35 9.13
N PHE A 10 12.63 -21.26 9.28
CA PHE A 10 11.99 -20.90 10.55
C PHE A 10 10.97 -21.95 10.99
N PHE A 11 10.15 -22.48 10.06
CA PHE A 11 9.17 -23.51 10.39
C PHE A 11 9.79 -24.86 10.77
N LEU A 12 10.81 -25.31 10.04
CA LEU A 12 11.42 -26.62 10.27
C LEU A 12 12.35 -26.64 11.49
N LEU A 13 13.01 -25.52 11.78
CA LEU A 13 13.99 -25.42 12.87
C LEU A 13 13.42 -24.77 14.15
N GLY A 14 12.20 -24.23 14.10
CA GLY A 14 11.59 -23.54 15.24
C GLY A 14 12.33 -22.28 15.68
N GLU A 15 13.11 -21.67 14.79
CA GLU A 15 13.88 -20.46 15.11
C GLU A 15 12.97 -19.24 15.27
N THR A 16 13.25 -18.44 16.29
CA THR A 16 12.63 -17.11 16.48
C THR A 16 13.59 -16.02 15.99
N PHE A 17 13.04 -14.84 15.70
CA PHE A 17 13.83 -13.70 15.24
C PHE A 17 13.25 -12.39 15.78
N ASP A 18 14.10 -11.37 15.88
CA ASP A 18 13.71 -10.05 16.37
C ASP A 18 13.18 -9.14 15.24
N ALA A 19 12.75 -7.92 15.62
CA ALA A 19 12.21 -6.95 14.68
C ALA A 19 13.24 -6.52 13.61
N LYS A 20 14.53 -6.46 13.95
CA LYS A 20 15.58 -6.06 12.99
C LYS A 20 15.75 -7.12 11.91
N ILE A 21 15.75 -8.39 12.30
CA ILE A 21 15.75 -9.50 11.36
C ILE A 21 14.47 -9.46 10.53
N ALA A 22 13.29 -9.29 11.15
CA ALA A 22 12.02 -9.19 10.42
C ALA A 22 12.05 -8.11 9.32
N LEU A 23 12.63 -6.95 9.60
CA LEU A 23 12.82 -5.87 8.64
C LEU A 23 13.77 -6.28 7.49
N SER A 24 14.94 -6.84 7.82
CA SER A 24 15.91 -7.32 6.80
C SER A 24 15.35 -8.44 5.90
N LEU A 25 14.39 -9.20 6.42
CA LEU A 25 13.70 -10.25 5.69
C LEU A 25 12.58 -9.70 4.79
N GLY A 26 12.19 -8.43 4.94
CA GLY A 26 11.04 -7.83 4.27
C GLY A 26 9.69 -8.33 4.82
N LEU A 27 9.67 -8.82 6.07
CA LEU A 27 8.43 -9.23 6.74
C LEU A 27 7.62 -8.01 7.19
N VAL A 28 8.31 -6.99 7.69
CA VAL A 28 7.76 -5.70 8.11
C VAL A 28 8.43 -4.59 7.30
N ASP A 29 7.71 -3.48 7.12
CA ASP A 29 8.17 -2.39 6.25
C ASP A 29 9.04 -1.35 7.00
N PHE A 30 8.91 -1.25 8.34
CA PHE A 30 9.72 -0.38 9.21
C PHE A 30 9.72 -0.91 10.66
N VAL A 31 10.69 -0.45 11.46
CA VAL A 31 10.83 -0.76 12.88
C VAL A 31 11.07 0.53 13.64
N VAL A 32 10.33 0.71 14.74
CA VAL A 32 10.40 1.89 15.61
C VAL A 32 10.50 1.43 17.07
N PRO A 33 10.91 2.30 18.02
CA PRO A 33 10.86 1.96 19.43
C PRO A 33 9.45 1.54 19.86
N ASP A 34 9.35 0.60 20.80
CA ASP A 34 8.06 0.05 21.27
C ASP A 34 7.07 1.14 21.68
N SER A 35 7.55 2.19 22.36
CA SER A 35 6.73 3.32 22.80
C SER A 35 6.16 4.18 21.66
N ALA A 36 6.70 4.04 20.44
CA ALA A 36 6.30 4.82 19.27
C ALA A 36 5.39 4.04 18.30
N VAL A 37 5.23 2.72 18.46
CA VAL A 37 4.50 1.85 17.53
C VAL A 37 3.09 2.37 17.24
N GLN A 38 2.32 2.67 18.29
CA GLN A 38 0.96 3.18 18.15
C GLN A 38 0.93 4.54 17.46
N GLY A 39 1.81 5.47 17.87
CA GLY A 39 1.87 6.82 17.33
C GLY A 39 2.19 6.82 15.83
N GLU A 40 3.13 5.99 15.40
CA GLU A 40 3.50 5.87 13.99
C GLU A 40 2.39 5.20 13.17
N ALA A 41 1.79 4.12 13.68
CA ALA A 41 0.66 3.46 13.03
C ALA A 41 -0.50 4.43 12.79
N GLU A 42 -0.86 5.22 13.80
CA GLU A 42 -1.91 6.23 13.67
C GLU A 42 -1.53 7.38 12.75
N ARG A 43 -0.26 7.83 12.76
CA ARG A 43 0.23 8.86 11.83
C ARG A 43 0.02 8.40 10.39
N MET A 44 0.44 7.19 10.04
CA MET A 44 0.24 6.66 8.68
C MET A 44 -1.24 6.45 8.36
N ALA A 45 -2.04 5.96 9.31
CA ALA A 45 -3.48 5.81 9.10
C ALA A 45 -4.15 7.16 8.80
N ARG A 46 -3.78 8.22 9.53
CA ARG A 46 -4.26 9.59 9.29
C ARG A 46 -3.81 10.14 7.94
N GLU A 47 -2.57 9.88 7.53
CA GLU A 47 -2.06 10.28 6.21
C GLU A 47 -2.82 9.59 5.07
N LEU A 48 -3.05 8.28 5.18
CA LEU A 48 -3.81 7.52 4.20
C LEU A 48 -5.29 7.94 4.17
N ALA A 49 -5.90 8.21 5.33
CA ALA A 49 -7.28 8.67 5.43
C ALA A 49 -7.48 10.08 4.84
N ALA A 50 -6.43 10.91 4.85
CA ALA A 50 -6.45 12.24 4.24
C ALA A 50 -6.12 12.24 2.74
N GLY A 51 -5.77 11.09 2.16
CA GLY A 51 -5.48 10.92 0.74
C GLY A 51 -6.73 10.57 -0.10
N PRO A 52 -6.55 10.31 -1.41
CA PRO A 52 -7.64 9.90 -2.30
C PRO A 52 -8.01 8.43 -2.03
N THR A 53 -8.86 8.19 -1.03
CA THR A 53 -9.11 6.85 -0.48
C THR A 53 -9.70 5.86 -1.49
N GLU A 54 -10.49 6.32 -2.48
CA GLU A 54 -10.97 5.45 -3.57
C GLU A 54 -9.82 4.93 -4.44
N ALA A 55 -8.85 5.79 -4.77
CA ALA A 55 -7.67 5.39 -5.52
C ALA A 55 -6.81 4.39 -4.73
N TYR A 56 -6.63 4.62 -3.42
CA TYR A 56 -5.91 3.68 -2.56
C TYR A 56 -6.61 2.31 -2.46
N GLY A 57 -7.94 2.31 -2.34
CA GLY A 57 -8.74 1.09 -2.35
C GLY A 57 -8.60 0.32 -3.67
N ALA A 58 -8.67 1.03 -4.79
CA ALA A 58 -8.47 0.46 -6.12
C ALA A 58 -7.07 -0.16 -6.28
N ILE A 59 -6.02 0.54 -5.87
CA ILE A 59 -4.64 0.03 -5.90
C ILE A 59 -4.53 -1.25 -5.06
N LYS A 60 -5.08 -1.25 -3.84
CA LYS A 60 -5.03 -2.42 -2.96
C LYS A 60 -5.74 -3.64 -3.58
N ARG A 61 -6.89 -3.43 -4.23
CA ARG A 61 -7.63 -4.48 -4.94
C ARG A 61 -6.81 -5.05 -6.11
N LEU A 62 -6.26 -4.19 -6.96
CA LEU A 62 -5.43 -4.60 -8.09
C LEU A 62 -4.25 -5.48 -7.64
N PHE A 63 -3.54 -5.08 -6.59
CA PHE A 63 -2.44 -5.88 -6.03
C PHE A 63 -2.89 -7.22 -5.44
N SER A 64 -4.06 -7.28 -4.80
CA SER A 64 -4.58 -8.53 -4.22
C SER A 64 -4.93 -9.58 -5.27
N GLU A 65 -5.24 -9.15 -6.49
CA GLU A 65 -5.68 -10.01 -7.59
C GLU A 65 -4.53 -10.33 -8.58
N THR A 66 -3.37 -9.67 -8.45
CA THR A 66 -2.26 -9.75 -9.43
C THR A 66 -1.68 -11.16 -9.55
N LEU A 67 -1.60 -11.93 -8.46
CA LEU A 67 -0.97 -13.26 -8.48
C LEU A 67 -1.82 -14.33 -9.18
N ASP A 68 -3.13 -14.07 -9.32
CA ASP A 68 -4.09 -15.01 -9.89
C ASP A 68 -4.47 -14.67 -11.34
N ARG A 69 -3.83 -13.66 -11.94
CA ARG A 69 -4.10 -13.17 -13.30
C ARG A 69 -2.90 -13.32 -14.22
N SER A 70 -3.18 -13.46 -15.51
CA SER A 70 -2.14 -13.22 -16.54
C SER A 70 -1.79 -11.73 -16.57
N LEU A 71 -0.61 -11.42 -17.10
CA LEU A 71 -0.17 -10.03 -17.26
C LEU A 71 -1.16 -9.22 -18.10
N GLU A 72 -1.66 -9.80 -19.20
CA GLU A 72 -2.60 -9.15 -20.10
C GLU A 72 -3.92 -8.82 -19.41
N SER A 73 -4.48 -9.78 -18.66
CA SER A 73 -5.72 -9.55 -17.90
C SER A 73 -5.53 -8.51 -16.79
N GLN A 74 -4.36 -8.49 -16.14
CA GLN A 74 -4.04 -7.51 -15.12
C GLN A 74 -3.93 -6.10 -15.71
N LEU A 75 -3.25 -5.94 -16.85
CA LEU A 75 -3.12 -4.64 -17.53
C LEU A 75 -4.47 -4.08 -18.01
N GLU A 76 -5.36 -4.94 -18.49
CA GLU A 76 -6.72 -4.54 -18.87
C GLU A 76 -7.51 -4.03 -17.66
N GLU A 77 -7.50 -4.77 -16.54
CA GLU A 77 -8.17 -4.36 -15.31
C GLU A 77 -7.59 -3.05 -14.75
N GLU A 78 -6.27 -2.88 -14.80
CA GLU A 78 -5.60 -1.63 -14.42
C GLU A 78 -6.04 -0.46 -15.28
N ALA A 79 -6.14 -0.64 -16.60
CA ALA A 79 -6.60 0.39 -17.52
C ALA A 79 -8.05 0.81 -17.24
N GLN A 80 -8.95 -0.16 -17.04
CA GLN A 80 -10.35 0.10 -16.70
C GLN A 80 -10.48 0.80 -15.34
N THR A 81 -9.71 0.35 -14.35
CA THR A 81 -9.69 0.93 -13.01
C THR A 81 -9.17 2.37 -13.05
N LEU A 82 -8.07 2.62 -13.77
CA LEU A 82 -7.51 3.96 -13.93
C LEU A 82 -8.52 4.88 -14.64
N ALA A 83 -9.19 4.40 -15.69
CA ALA A 83 -10.23 5.15 -16.37
C ALA A 83 -11.39 5.52 -15.43
N ALA A 84 -11.81 4.61 -14.54
CA ALA A 84 -12.81 4.89 -13.52
C ALA A 84 -12.33 5.93 -12.49
N ILE A 85 -11.14 5.72 -11.92
CA ILE A 85 -10.56 6.63 -10.92
C ILE A 85 -10.32 8.02 -11.50
N SER A 86 -9.90 8.15 -12.75
CA SER A 86 -9.68 9.47 -13.39
C SER A 86 -10.94 10.36 -13.48
N ARG A 87 -12.13 9.78 -13.31
CA ARG A 87 -13.41 10.51 -13.32
C ARG A 87 -13.84 11.01 -11.93
N THR A 88 -13.17 10.59 -10.87
CA THR A 88 -13.50 10.98 -9.49
C THR A 88 -13.26 12.47 -9.23
N ALA A 89 -13.79 12.98 -8.13
CA ALA A 89 -13.53 14.36 -7.74
C ALA A 89 -12.06 14.53 -7.30
N ASP A 90 -11.54 13.55 -6.57
CA ASP A 90 -10.16 13.54 -6.07
C ASP A 90 -9.12 13.48 -7.18
N ALA A 91 -9.38 12.76 -8.28
CA ALA A 91 -8.49 12.77 -9.43
C ALA A 91 -8.40 14.16 -10.07
N ARG A 92 -9.55 14.83 -10.24
CA ARG A 92 -9.61 16.21 -10.77
C ARG A 92 -8.93 17.20 -9.83
N GLU A 93 -9.16 17.08 -8.54
CA GLU A 93 -8.52 17.91 -7.51
C GLU A 93 -7.01 17.68 -7.46
N GLY A 94 -6.54 16.44 -7.55
CA GLY A 94 -5.12 16.11 -7.58
C GLY A 94 -4.41 16.78 -8.76
N VAL A 95 -4.98 16.68 -9.96
CA VAL A 95 -4.45 17.36 -11.15
C VAL A 95 -4.47 18.88 -10.99
N LYS A 96 -5.59 19.44 -10.53
CA LYS A 96 -5.74 20.88 -10.32
C LYS A 96 -4.73 21.42 -9.30
N ALA A 97 -4.63 20.78 -8.14
CA ALA A 97 -3.72 21.18 -7.07
C ALA A 97 -2.25 21.09 -7.50
N PHE A 98 -1.90 20.08 -8.31
CA PHE A 98 -0.56 19.96 -8.90
C PHE A 98 -0.24 21.13 -9.84
N VAL A 99 -1.14 21.45 -10.77
CA VAL A 99 -0.98 22.59 -11.70
C VAL A 99 -0.89 23.92 -10.94
N GLU A 100 -1.70 24.09 -9.90
CA GLU A 100 -1.75 25.28 -9.04
C GLU A 100 -0.63 25.31 -7.98
N LYS A 101 0.23 24.28 -7.90
CA LYS A 101 1.32 24.13 -6.91
C LYS A 101 0.86 24.30 -5.46
N ARG A 102 -0.32 23.78 -5.13
CA ARG A 102 -0.87 23.78 -3.77
C ARG A 102 -1.09 22.36 -3.27
N LYS A 103 -1.29 22.22 -1.96
CA LYS A 103 -1.68 20.94 -1.37
C LYS A 103 -3.11 20.58 -1.81
N PRO A 104 -3.36 19.35 -2.30
CA PRO A 104 -4.71 18.90 -2.62
C PRO A 104 -5.53 18.69 -1.34
N VAL A 105 -6.85 18.84 -1.48
CA VAL A 105 -7.83 18.50 -0.43
C VAL A 105 -8.72 17.38 -0.95
N PHE A 106 -8.46 16.15 -0.52
CA PHE A 106 -9.20 14.99 -0.94
C PHE A 106 -10.46 14.78 -0.10
N ALA A 107 -11.54 14.35 -0.74
CA ALA A 107 -12.83 14.03 -0.12
C ALA A 107 -13.12 12.52 -0.10
N GLY A 108 -12.24 11.70 -0.67
CA GLY A 108 -12.36 10.26 -0.74
C GLY A 108 -13.35 9.76 -1.79
N LYS A 109 -13.56 10.51 -2.89
CA LYS A 109 -14.55 10.26 -3.95
C LYS A 109 -14.23 10.99 -5.26
#